data_AF-V8C840-F1
#
_entry.id   AF-V8C840-F1
#
_cell.length_a   1.000
_cell.length_b   1.000
_cell.length_c   1.000
_cell.angle_alpha   90.00
_cell.angle_beta   90.00
_cell.angle_gamma   90.00
#
_symmetry.space_group_name_H-M   'P 1'
#
loop_
_entity.id
_entity.type
_entity.pdbx_description
1 polymer ?
#
loop_
_entity_poly.entity_id
_entity_poly.type
_entity_poly.pdbx_seq_one_letter_code
_entity_poly.pdbx_strand_id
1 'polypeptide(L)'
;MYEKNALNNFKDVLGKYCAINQFIELSKRCFVAEHQKEIQKRDTFVKLATEYSITLTNYDADAMVTEICRSYIVNVHLCFETFLKDVCQQINKCGKNEYKPRIQEESYLACAVRNICGNSISDDMKPLYELCEYYRLIRNSSVHDLCEIDSHEKEYRKLQKYNFKTDAKFSKLVAPNIYEEISFDDFVMFSRSCVELATYIFEKMEYDYAKIVKDIPHKQVSKWQKYSKKRQKRALYSYINTLYQADETLIEQIPELINIFLCNILASTI
;
A
#
# COMPACT_ATOMS: atom_id res chain seq x y z
N MET A 1 -8.87 -10.59 16.30
CA MET A 1 -8.96 -9.99 14.95
C MET A 1 -8.80 -11.14 13.96
N TYR A 2 -9.74 -11.35 13.04
CA TYR A 2 -9.55 -12.36 12.00
C TYR A 2 -8.34 -11.92 11.15
N GLU A 3 -7.33 -12.77 11.03
CA GLU A 3 -6.18 -12.49 10.18
C GLU A 3 -6.65 -12.38 8.73
N LYS A 4 -6.23 -11.31 8.03
CA LYS A 4 -6.56 -11.04 6.63
C LYS A 4 -5.30 -11.23 5.80
N ASN A 5 -5.46 -11.62 4.54
CA ASN A 5 -4.35 -11.58 3.59
C ASN A 5 -3.80 -10.14 3.40
N ALA A 6 -2.59 -10.05 2.82
CA ALA A 6 -1.89 -8.78 2.66
C ALA A 6 -2.73 -7.72 1.91
N LEU A 7 -3.43 -8.10 0.85
CA LEU A 7 -4.24 -7.18 0.04
C LEU A 7 -5.44 -6.64 0.82
N ASN A 8 -6.16 -7.49 1.54
CA ASN A 8 -7.32 -7.08 2.32
C ASN A 8 -6.90 -6.22 3.53
N ASN A 9 -5.80 -6.57 4.19
CA ASN A 9 -5.21 -5.74 5.24
C ASN A 9 -4.81 -4.35 4.69
N PHE A 10 -4.15 -4.32 3.53
CA PHE A 10 -3.80 -3.07 2.84
C PHE A 10 -5.03 -2.21 2.53
N LYS A 11 -6.07 -2.78 1.92
CA LYS A 11 -7.32 -2.08 1.60
C LYS A 11 -7.99 -1.49 2.84
N ASP A 12 -8.01 -2.23 3.95
CA ASP A 12 -8.55 -1.72 5.22
C ASP A 12 -7.74 -0.55 5.78
N VAL A 13 -6.42 -0.70 5.85
CA VAL A 13 -5.53 0.31 6.43
C VAL A 13 -5.55 1.57 5.57
N LEU A 14 -5.42 1.43 4.25
CA LEU A 14 -5.54 2.54 3.31
C LEU A 14 -6.91 3.20 3.44
N GLY A 15 -8.01 2.44 3.55
CA GLY A 15 -9.35 2.98 3.75
C GLY A 15 -9.47 3.89 4.98
N LYS A 16 -8.82 3.51 6.10
CA LYS A 16 -8.77 4.35 7.31
C LYS A 16 -7.99 5.65 7.07
N TYR A 17 -6.81 5.58 6.44
CA TYR A 17 -6.03 6.77 6.13
C TYR A 17 -6.73 7.68 5.10
N CYS A 18 -7.43 7.09 4.13
CA CYS A 18 -8.26 7.85 3.20
C CYS A 18 -9.37 8.60 3.93
N ALA A 19 -10.06 7.97 4.88
CA ALA A 19 -11.09 8.63 5.68
C ALA A 19 -10.51 9.78 6.53
N ILE A 20 -9.32 9.59 7.11
CA ILE A 20 -8.61 10.65 7.86
C ILE A 20 -8.25 11.82 6.93
N ASN A 21 -7.62 11.55 5.78
CA ASN A 21 -7.27 12.59 4.81
C ASN A 21 -8.51 13.34 4.28
N GLN A 22 -9.62 12.63 4.05
CA GLN A 22 -10.89 13.22 3.64
C GLN A 22 -11.49 14.11 4.73
N PHE A 23 -11.41 13.68 6.00
CA PHE A 23 -11.85 14.49 7.13
C PHE A 23 -11.01 15.77 7.24
N ILE A 24 -9.67 15.65 7.19
CA ILE A 24 -8.76 16.80 7.21
C ILE A 24 -9.06 17.75 6.04
N GLU A 25 -9.27 17.22 4.83
CA GLU A 25 -9.58 18.02 3.65
C GLU A 25 -10.90 18.78 3.80
N LEU A 26 -11.94 18.12 4.32
CA LEU A 26 -13.22 18.76 4.58
C LEU A 26 -13.06 19.86 5.64
N SER A 27 -12.42 19.57 6.76
CA SER A 27 -12.14 20.55 7.81
C SER A 27 -11.34 21.74 7.29
N LYS A 28 -10.31 21.49 6.46
CA LYS A 28 -9.51 22.53 5.80
C LYS A 28 -10.38 23.44 4.93
N ARG A 29 -11.24 22.86 4.08
CA ARG A 29 -12.13 23.63 3.19
C ARG A 29 -13.14 24.46 3.96
N CYS A 30 -13.75 23.91 5.00
CA CYS A 30 -14.66 24.65 5.88
C CYS A 30 -13.92 25.80 6.58
N PHE A 31 -12.76 25.52 7.19
CA PHE A 31 -11.97 26.51 7.90
C PHE A 31 -11.54 27.68 7.00
N VAL A 32 -11.02 27.38 5.79
CA VAL A 32 -10.61 28.41 4.83
C VAL A 32 -11.81 29.23 4.35
N ALA A 33 -12.98 28.60 4.13
CA ALA A 33 -14.18 29.30 3.70
C ALA A 33 -14.74 30.24 4.78
N GLU A 34 -14.73 29.82 6.04
CA GLU A 34 -15.27 30.59 7.17
C GLU A 34 -14.33 31.71 7.63
N HIS A 35 -13.01 31.47 7.56
CA HIS A 35 -11.99 32.35 8.16
C HIS A 35 -11.03 32.98 7.14
N GLN A 36 -11.44 33.07 5.86
CA GLN A 36 -10.58 33.55 4.78
C GLN A 36 -9.92 34.91 5.08
N LYS A 37 -10.62 35.83 5.76
CA LYS A 37 -10.10 37.17 6.06
C LYS A 37 -9.10 37.14 7.21
N GLU A 38 -9.37 36.31 8.21
CA GLU A 38 -8.58 36.16 9.43
C GLU A 38 -7.23 35.49 9.13
N ILE A 39 -7.20 34.49 8.25
CA ILE A 39 -5.97 33.74 7.94
C ILE A 39 -4.99 34.50 7.03
N GLN A 40 -5.43 35.57 6.36
CA GLN A 40 -4.57 36.39 5.49
C GLN A 40 -3.61 37.31 6.24
N LYS A 41 -3.90 37.64 7.52
CA LYS A 41 -3.04 38.50 8.32
C LYS A 41 -2.58 37.76 9.57
N ARG A 42 -1.29 37.86 9.86
CA ARG A 42 -0.66 37.21 11.01
C ARG A 42 -1.42 37.46 12.31
N ASP A 43 -1.70 38.72 12.64
CA ASP A 43 -2.30 39.07 13.94
C ASP A 43 -3.70 38.48 14.12
N THR A 44 -4.51 38.51 13.07
CA THR A 44 -5.86 37.94 13.10
C THR A 44 -5.83 36.41 13.11
N PHE A 45 -4.88 35.78 12.41
CA PHE A 45 -4.73 34.33 12.40
C PHE A 45 -4.24 33.81 13.76
N VAL A 46 -3.24 34.47 14.36
CA VAL A 46 -2.74 34.14 15.71
C VAL A 46 -3.84 34.31 16.75
N LYS A 47 -4.61 35.39 16.66
CA LYS A 47 -5.76 35.62 17.56
C LYS A 47 -6.78 34.49 17.43
N LEU A 48 -7.19 34.15 16.20
CA LEU A 48 -8.11 33.05 15.93
C LEU A 48 -7.59 31.72 16.50
N ALA A 49 -6.34 31.36 16.26
CA ALA A 49 -5.76 30.13 16.79
C ALA A 49 -5.75 30.11 18.33
N THR A 50 -5.46 31.25 18.96
CA THR A 50 -5.44 31.40 20.42
C THR A 50 -6.83 31.23 21.02
N GLU A 51 -7.90 31.66 20.33
CA GLU A 51 -9.29 31.42 20.76
C GLU A 51 -9.61 29.92 20.89
N TYR A 52 -8.93 29.07 20.11
CA TYR A 52 -9.02 27.61 20.18
C TYR A 52 -7.88 26.96 20.99
N SER A 53 -7.13 27.74 21.78
CA SER A 53 -5.99 27.26 22.58
C SER A 53 -4.86 26.62 21.76
N ILE A 54 -4.67 27.07 20.51
CA ILE A 54 -3.61 26.61 19.62
C ILE A 54 -2.53 27.68 19.51
N THR A 55 -1.27 27.30 19.70
CA THR A 55 -0.11 28.17 19.46
C THR A 55 0.45 27.92 18.07
N LEU A 56 0.34 28.91 17.18
CA LEU A 56 0.94 28.87 15.85
C LEU A 56 2.41 29.33 15.90
N THR A 57 3.33 28.49 15.42
CA THR A 57 4.75 28.82 15.27
C THR A 57 5.09 29.34 13.86
N ASN A 58 4.28 28.96 12.87
CA ASN A 58 4.28 29.49 11.51
C ASN A 58 2.86 30.02 11.22
N TYR A 59 2.73 31.04 10.36
CA TYR A 59 1.48 31.74 10.05
C TYR A 59 1.21 31.85 8.54
N ASP A 60 1.99 31.17 7.70
CA ASP A 60 1.76 31.08 6.26
C ASP A 60 0.66 30.05 5.96
N ALA A 61 -0.58 30.53 5.81
CA ALA A 61 -1.74 29.68 5.56
C ALA A 61 -1.66 28.94 4.21
N ASP A 62 -1.07 29.57 3.18
CA ASP A 62 -0.95 28.97 1.85
C ASP A 62 0.07 27.83 1.88
N ALA A 63 1.22 28.04 2.53
CA ALA A 63 2.19 26.98 2.76
C ALA A 63 1.58 25.81 3.55
N MET A 64 0.82 26.08 4.62
CA MET A 64 0.15 25.02 5.40
C MET A 64 -0.82 24.20 4.55
N VAL A 65 -1.61 24.83 3.67
CA VAL A 65 -2.55 24.13 2.79
C VAL A 65 -1.81 23.18 1.85
N THR A 66 -0.70 23.63 1.25
CA THR A 66 0.12 22.82 0.36
C THR A 66 0.79 21.65 1.11
N GLU A 67 1.33 21.91 2.30
CA GLU A 67 1.93 20.87 3.15
C GLU A 67 0.92 19.81 3.59
N ILE A 68 -0.32 20.21 3.89
CA ILE A 68 -1.41 19.27 4.19
C ILE A 68 -1.64 18.33 2.98
N CYS A 69 -1.72 18.86 1.75
CA CYS A 69 -1.90 18.01 0.57
C CYS A 69 -0.74 17.03 0.38
N ARG A 70 0.51 17.47 0.58
CA ARG A 70 1.70 16.59 0.52
C ARG A 70 1.66 15.50 1.58
N SER A 71 1.19 15.82 2.79
CA SER A 71 1.02 14.84 3.87
C SER A 71 0.06 13.69 3.49
N TYR A 72 -0.96 13.95 2.66
CA TYR A 72 -1.84 12.90 2.16
C TYR A 72 -1.11 11.86 1.31
N ILE A 73 -0.17 12.31 0.46
CA ILE A 73 0.69 11.42 -0.36
C ILE A 73 1.59 10.56 0.55
N VAL A 74 2.15 11.15 1.61
CA VAL A 74 2.95 10.41 2.61
C VAL A 74 2.14 9.28 3.23
N ASN A 75 0.90 9.56 3.66
CA ASN A 75 0.00 8.58 4.27
C ASN A 75 -0.34 7.42 3.32
N VAL A 76 -0.65 7.71 2.06
CA VAL A 76 -0.93 6.67 1.05
C VAL A 76 0.32 5.83 0.77
N HIS A 77 1.47 6.48 0.58
CA HIS A 77 2.73 5.79 0.34
C HIS A 77 3.12 4.87 1.49
N LEU A 78 2.93 5.29 2.75
CA LEU A 78 3.20 4.47 3.92
C LEU A 78 2.39 3.15 3.89
N CYS A 79 1.09 3.25 3.58
CA CYS A 79 0.22 2.08 3.45
C CYS A 79 0.70 1.15 2.34
N PHE A 80 1.02 1.72 1.17
CA PHE A 80 1.42 0.95 0.01
C PHE A 80 2.80 0.30 0.18
N GLU A 81 3.78 1.00 0.74
CA GLU A 81 5.10 0.44 1.03
C GLU A 81 5.02 -0.70 2.05
N THR A 82 4.14 -0.59 3.06
CA THR A 82 3.90 -1.67 4.02
C THR A 82 3.37 -2.92 3.31
N PHE A 83 2.37 -2.76 2.44
CA PHE A 83 1.89 -3.85 1.59
C PHE A 83 3.01 -4.47 0.75
N LEU A 84 3.83 -3.65 0.09
CA LEU A 84 4.92 -4.12 -0.76
C LEU A 84 5.98 -4.90 0.04
N LYS A 85 6.28 -4.46 1.26
CA LYS A 85 7.15 -5.18 2.21
C LYS A 85 6.55 -6.53 2.58
N ASP A 86 5.27 -6.56 2.93
CA ASP A 86 4.57 -7.79 3.34
C ASP A 86 4.58 -8.83 2.21
N VAL A 87 4.24 -8.45 0.98
CA VAL A 87 4.24 -9.39 -0.16
C VAL A 87 5.65 -9.86 -0.53
N CYS A 88 6.66 -8.99 -0.45
CA CYS A 88 8.06 -9.39 -0.64
C CYS A 88 8.51 -10.38 0.42
N GLN A 89 8.14 -10.16 1.69
CA GLN A 89 8.46 -11.09 2.78
C GLN A 89 7.76 -12.43 2.60
N GLN A 90 6.49 -12.43 2.20
CA GLN A 90 5.76 -13.67 1.91
C GLN A 90 6.43 -14.46 0.77
N ILE A 91 6.78 -13.82 -0.35
CA ILE A 91 7.46 -14.51 -1.46
C ILE A 91 8.83 -15.02 -1.07
N ASN A 92 9.61 -14.25 -0.30
CA ASN A 92 10.88 -14.72 0.22
C ASN A 92 10.74 -15.99 1.05
N LYS A 93 9.67 -16.07 1.87
CA LYS A 93 9.44 -17.18 2.77
C LYS A 93 8.83 -18.41 2.10
N CYS A 94 7.81 -18.19 1.27
CA CYS A 94 6.96 -19.26 0.75
C CYS A 94 6.67 -19.16 -0.76
N GLY A 95 7.38 -18.33 -1.52
CA GLY A 95 7.28 -18.29 -2.97
C GLY A 95 7.79 -19.58 -3.64
N LYS A 96 7.25 -19.89 -4.83
CA LYS A 96 7.74 -21.00 -5.67
C LYS A 96 9.17 -20.74 -6.17
N ASN A 97 9.42 -19.50 -6.60
CA ASN A 97 10.69 -19.07 -7.19
C ASN A 97 11.68 -18.59 -6.14
N GLU A 98 12.97 -18.59 -6.50
CA GLU A 98 14.02 -18.01 -5.68
C GLU A 98 13.82 -16.49 -5.53
N TYR A 99 13.79 -16.01 -4.29
CA TYR A 99 13.67 -14.59 -4.01
C TYR A 99 15.01 -13.89 -4.12
N LYS A 100 15.02 -12.77 -4.83
CA LYS A 100 16.19 -11.91 -5.02
C LYS A 100 16.03 -10.65 -4.17
N PRO A 101 16.85 -10.46 -3.10
CA PRO A 101 16.74 -9.33 -2.19
C PRO A 101 16.71 -7.96 -2.87
N ARG A 102 16.08 -6.98 -2.20
CA ARG A 102 16.05 -5.58 -2.65
C ARG A 102 17.45 -4.98 -2.63
N ILE A 103 17.82 -4.28 -3.70
CA ILE A 103 19.06 -3.49 -3.75
C ILE A 103 18.81 -2.11 -3.14
N GLN A 104 19.79 -1.48 -2.50
CA GLN A 104 19.59 -0.26 -1.72
C GLN A 104 18.86 0.87 -2.48
N GLU A 105 19.22 1.09 -3.75
CA GLU A 105 18.67 2.13 -4.63
C GLU A 105 17.31 1.75 -5.26
N GLU A 106 16.88 0.49 -5.16
CA GLU A 106 15.66 -0.02 -5.77
C GLU A 106 14.42 0.28 -4.92
N SER A 107 13.32 0.76 -5.48
CA SER A 107 12.08 0.93 -4.73
C SER A 107 11.51 -0.43 -4.29
N TYR A 108 10.70 -0.45 -3.21
CA TYR A 108 9.97 -1.66 -2.85
C TYR A 108 8.99 -2.12 -3.94
N LEU A 109 8.46 -1.19 -4.74
CA LEU A 109 7.58 -1.50 -5.85
C LEU A 109 8.33 -2.21 -6.97
N ALA A 110 9.50 -1.70 -7.37
CA ALA A 110 10.38 -2.35 -8.34
C ALA A 110 10.80 -3.75 -7.85
N CYS A 111 11.16 -3.88 -6.57
CA CYS A 111 11.53 -5.17 -5.97
C CYS A 111 10.37 -6.18 -6.00
N ALA A 112 9.15 -5.74 -5.69
CA ALA A 112 7.96 -6.58 -5.74
C ALA A 112 7.68 -7.03 -7.17
N VAL A 113 7.67 -6.11 -8.14
CA VAL A 113 7.44 -6.41 -9.57
C VAL A 113 8.49 -7.37 -10.12
N ARG A 114 9.75 -7.20 -9.73
CA ARG A 114 10.84 -8.10 -10.14
C ARG A 114 10.66 -9.52 -9.62
N ASN A 115 10.29 -9.68 -8.35
CA ASN A 115 10.17 -11.00 -7.71
C ASN A 115 8.82 -11.68 -7.95
N ILE A 116 7.75 -10.92 -8.17
CA ILE A 116 6.38 -11.44 -8.29
C ILE A 116 5.93 -11.47 -9.76
N CYS A 117 6.19 -10.39 -10.50
CA CYS A 117 5.72 -10.23 -11.87
C CYS A 117 6.83 -10.55 -12.91
N GLY A 118 7.97 -11.11 -12.48
CA GLY A 118 9.08 -11.46 -13.38
C GLY A 118 9.71 -10.25 -14.07
N ASN A 119 9.68 -9.07 -13.42
CA ASN A 119 10.15 -7.79 -13.97
C ASN A 119 9.37 -7.32 -15.21
N SER A 120 8.14 -7.80 -15.39
CA SER A 120 7.24 -7.40 -16.45
C SER A 120 5.94 -6.87 -15.85
N ILE A 121 5.49 -5.74 -16.37
CA ILE A 121 4.18 -5.18 -16.08
C ILE A 121 3.44 -5.08 -17.40
N SER A 122 2.18 -5.50 -17.41
CA SER A 122 1.34 -5.40 -18.60
C SER A 122 1.12 -3.94 -19.01
N ASP A 123 0.94 -3.70 -20.32
CA ASP A 123 0.89 -2.35 -20.88
C ASP A 123 -0.21 -1.46 -20.26
N ASP A 124 -1.32 -2.08 -19.85
CA ASP A 124 -2.44 -1.45 -19.15
C ASP A 124 -2.07 -0.99 -17.72
N MET A 125 -1.16 -1.68 -17.04
CA MET A 125 -0.73 -1.39 -15.68
C MET A 125 0.49 -0.45 -15.61
N LYS A 126 1.22 -0.32 -16.72
CA LYS A 126 2.41 0.53 -16.82
C LYS A 126 2.15 2.00 -16.43
N PRO A 127 1.05 2.66 -16.86
CA PRO A 127 0.76 4.02 -16.42
C PRO A 127 0.62 4.12 -14.90
N LEU A 128 -0.02 3.14 -14.25
CA LEU A 128 -0.22 3.14 -12.80
C LEU A 128 1.09 2.88 -12.04
N TYR A 129 1.96 2.03 -12.59
CA TYR A 129 3.30 1.81 -12.05
C TYR A 129 4.13 3.10 -12.06
N GLU A 130 4.24 3.76 -13.23
CA GLU A 130 5.02 4.99 -13.36
C GLU A 130 4.43 6.11 -12.47
N LEU A 131 3.10 6.16 -12.34
CA LEU A 131 2.42 7.10 -11.46
C LEU A 131 2.71 6.84 -9.97
N CYS A 132 2.77 5.58 -9.53
CA CYS A 132 3.12 5.24 -8.15
C CYS A 132 4.60 5.57 -7.84
N GLU A 133 5.51 5.36 -8.81
CA GLU A 133 6.91 5.78 -8.67
C GLU A 133 7.04 7.30 -8.59
N TYR A 134 6.28 8.05 -9.40
CA TYR A 134 6.22 9.50 -9.31
C TYR A 134 5.82 9.97 -7.90
N TYR A 135 4.69 9.49 -7.37
CA TYR A 135 4.23 9.91 -6.04
C TYR A 135 5.13 9.41 -4.90
N ARG A 136 5.88 8.32 -5.08
CA ARG A 136 6.95 7.94 -4.15
C ARG A 136 8.04 9.01 -4.09
N LEU A 137 8.45 9.57 -5.23
CA LEU A 137 9.44 10.65 -5.25
C LEU A 137 8.89 11.94 -4.63
N ILE A 138 7.61 12.27 -4.89
CA ILE A 138 6.93 13.38 -4.20
C ILE A 138 6.98 13.19 -2.68
N ARG A 139 6.64 11.99 -2.18
CA ARG A 139 6.77 11.66 -0.75
C ARG A 139 8.19 11.85 -0.24
N ASN A 140 9.19 11.44 -1.01
CA ASN A 140 10.59 11.55 -0.60
C ASN A 140 11.00 13.02 -0.43
N SER A 141 10.65 13.87 -1.39
CA SER A 141 10.87 15.32 -1.30
C SER A 141 10.12 15.97 -0.14
N SER A 142 8.89 15.54 0.17
CA SER A 142 8.12 16.08 1.30
C SER A 142 8.62 15.66 2.69
N VAL A 143 9.39 14.58 2.79
CA VAL A 143 9.86 14.03 4.08
C VAL A 143 11.37 14.31 4.30
N HIS A 144 12.12 14.58 3.24
CA HIS A 144 13.56 14.79 3.29
C HIS A 144 13.94 16.08 2.56
N ASP A 145 14.50 17.05 3.29
CA ASP A 145 15.00 18.33 2.76
C ASP A 145 16.17 18.19 1.76
N LEU A 146 16.71 16.98 1.56
CA LEU A 146 17.92 16.70 0.77
C LEU A 146 17.70 15.79 -0.44
N CYS A 147 16.45 15.52 -0.83
CA CYS A 147 16.19 14.76 -2.05
C CYS A 147 16.53 15.58 -3.31
N GLU A 148 17.22 14.96 -4.28
CA GLU A 148 17.49 15.57 -5.58
C GLU A 148 16.17 15.87 -6.32
N ILE A 149 15.82 17.16 -6.35
CA ILE A 149 14.62 17.74 -7.00
C ILE A 149 14.47 17.25 -8.46
N ASP A 150 15.58 16.97 -9.13
CA ASP A 150 15.64 16.51 -10.52
C ASP A 150 14.91 15.16 -10.77
N SER A 151 14.69 14.37 -9.72
CA SER A 151 14.13 13.03 -9.85
C SER A 151 12.61 13.03 -10.12
N HIS A 152 11.82 13.83 -9.40
CA HIS A 152 10.37 13.83 -9.56
C HIS A 152 9.91 14.59 -10.81
N GLU A 153 10.61 15.65 -11.22
CA GLU A 153 10.32 16.35 -12.48
C GLU A 153 10.48 15.43 -13.70
N LYS A 154 11.54 14.63 -13.71
CA LYS A 154 11.80 13.66 -14.78
C LYS A 154 10.68 12.62 -14.87
N GLU A 155 10.22 12.07 -13.74
CA GLU A 155 9.10 11.14 -13.73
C GLU A 155 7.79 11.82 -14.14
N TYR A 156 7.52 13.05 -13.67
CA TYR A 156 6.35 13.82 -14.08
C TYR A 156 6.29 14.02 -15.61
N ARG A 157 7.43 14.34 -16.25
CA ARG A 157 7.51 14.47 -17.71
C ARG A 157 7.17 13.17 -18.44
N LYS A 158 7.54 12.00 -17.88
CA LYS A 158 7.14 10.71 -18.46
C LYS A 158 5.63 10.51 -18.38
N LEU A 159 4.98 10.96 -17.32
CA LEU A 159 3.53 10.81 -17.16
C LEU A 159 2.72 11.58 -18.22
N GLN A 160 3.29 12.64 -18.81
CA GLN A 160 2.63 13.43 -19.86
C GLN A 160 2.31 12.63 -21.13
N LYS A 161 2.95 11.46 -21.33
CA LYS A 161 2.63 10.57 -22.44
C LYS A 161 1.31 9.81 -22.24
N TYR A 162 0.75 9.83 -21.03
CA TYR A 162 -0.49 9.14 -20.68
C TYR A 162 -1.66 10.13 -20.59
N ASN A 163 -2.80 9.73 -21.15
CA ASN A 163 -4.05 10.46 -20.93
C ASN A 163 -4.88 9.73 -19.86
N PHE A 164 -4.65 10.06 -18.58
CA PHE A 164 -5.39 9.45 -17.47
C PHE A 164 -6.90 9.75 -17.50
N LYS A 165 -7.34 10.80 -18.21
CA LYS A 165 -8.77 11.17 -18.27
C LYS A 165 -9.63 10.22 -19.09
N THR A 166 -9.03 9.34 -19.90
CA THR A 166 -9.78 8.30 -20.63
C THR A 166 -10.37 7.25 -19.67
N ASP A 167 -9.77 7.10 -18.49
CA ASP A 167 -10.29 6.24 -17.45
C ASP A 167 -11.36 6.96 -16.62
N ALA A 168 -12.55 6.37 -16.54
CA ALA A 168 -13.67 6.93 -15.81
C ALA A 168 -13.31 7.27 -14.35
N LYS A 169 -12.43 6.49 -13.72
CA LYS A 169 -12.02 6.70 -12.32
C LYS A 169 -11.16 7.96 -12.14
N PHE A 170 -10.54 8.49 -13.19
CA PHE A 170 -9.68 9.69 -13.13
C PHE A 170 -10.23 10.87 -13.92
N SER A 171 -11.26 10.66 -14.75
CA SER A 171 -11.85 11.65 -15.67
C SER A 171 -12.15 13.03 -15.07
N LYS A 172 -12.54 13.08 -13.78
CA LYS A 172 -12.90 14.32 -13.07
C LYS A 172 -11.75 14.94 -12.26
N LEU A 173 -10.62 14.25 -12.15
CA LEU A 173 -9.49 14.71 -11.36
C LEU A 173 -8.67 15.72 -12.16
N VAL A 174 -8.18 16.74 -11.47
CA VAL A 174 -7.15 17.66 -11.96
C VAL A 174 -5.81 17.16 -11.39
N ALA A 175 -5.35 16.01 -11.87
CA ALA A 175 -4.12 15.32 -11.45
C ALA A 175 -3.61 14.43 -12.60
N PRO A 176 -2.32 14.01 -12.62
CA PRO A 176 -1.26 14.34 -11.66
C PRO A 176 -0.73 15.77 -11.82
N ASN A 177 -0.37 16.41 -10.71
CA ASN A 177 0.22 17.75 -10.67
C ASN A 177 1.70 17.70 -10.32
N ILE A 178 2.42 18.79 -10.62
CA ILE A 178 3.82 19.00 -10.18
C ILE A 178 3.92 19.14 -8.65
N TYR A 179 5.13 19.05 -8.10
CA TYR A 179 5.38 19.01 -6.65
C TYR A 179 4.81 20.22 -5.90
N GLU A 180 4.88 21.40 -6.51
CA GLU A 180 4.41 22.68 -5.97
C GLU A 180 2.87 22.77 -5.95
N GLU A 181 2.21 22.00 -6.81
CA GLU A 181 0.76 22.06 -7.05
C GLU A 181 0.02 20.81 -6.57
N ILE A 182 0.67 19.96 -5.77
CA ILE A 182 0.05 18.76 -5.21
C ILE A 182 -1.23 19.12 -4.45
N SER A 183 -2.30 18.43 -4.82
CA SER A 183 -3.66 18.71 -4.39
C SER A 183 -4.33 17.49 -3.77
N PHE A 184 -5.57 17.66 -3.35
CA PHE A 184 -6.40 16.53 -2.92
C PHE A 184 -6.70 15.55 -4.07
N ASP A 185 -6.76 16.00 -5.32
CA ASP A 185 -7.00 15.14 -6.47
C ASP A 185 -5.83 14.19 -6.72
N ASP A 186 -4.59 14.61 -6.44
CA ASP A 186 -3.39 13.76 -6.48
C ASP A 186 -3.48 12.64 -5.44
N PHE A 187 -3.93 12.95 -4.23
CA PHE A 187 -4.21 11.94 -3.20
C PHE A 187 -5.24 10.91 -3.68
N VAL A 188 -6.34 11.36 -4.29
CA VAL A 188 -7.38 10.47 -4.81
C VAL A 188 -6.85 9.61 -5.96
N MET A 189 -6.09 10.21 -6.87
CA MET A 189 -5.46 9.50 -7.98
C MET A 189 -4.47 8.45 -7.46
N PHE A 190 -3.58 8.83 -6.56
CA PHE A 190 -2.54 7.94 -6.02
C PHE A 190 -3.14 6.77 -5.26
N SER A 191 -4.09 7.02 -4.35
CA SER A 191 -4.74 5.96 -3.57
C SER A 191 -5.44 4.92 -4.45
N ARG A 192 -6.15 5.36 -5.50
CA ARG A 192 -6.79 4.47 -6.48
C ARG A 192 -5.76 3.64 -7.24
N SER A 193 -4.69 4.27 -7.72
CA SER A 193 -3.60 3.60 -8.43
C SER A 193 -2.91 2.53 -7.57
N CYS A 194 -2.66 2.82 -6.28
CA CYS A 194 -2.10 1.84 -5.36
C CYS A 194 -3.02 0.63 -5.15
N VAL A 195 -4.34 0.82 -5.06
CA VAL A 195 -5.30 -0.30 -4.91
C VAL A 195 -5.26 -1.24 -6.10
N GLU A 196 -5.23 -0.69 -7.32
CA GLU A 196 -5.19 -1.49 -8.54
C GLU A 196 -3.86 -2.20 -8.71
N LEU A 197 -2.75 -1.48 -8.52
CA LEU A 197 -1.43 -2.08 -8.65
C LEU A 197 -1.17 -3.14 -7.56
N ALA A 198 -1.64 -2.90 -6.33
CA ALA A 198 -1.60 -3.90 -5.26
C ALA A 198 -2.43 -5.15 -5.62
N THR A 199 -3.62 -4.96 -6.19
CA THR A 199 -4.48 -6.08 -6.62
C THR A 199 -3.79 -6.88 -7.72
N TYR A 200 -3.26 -6.21 -8.73
CA TYR A 200 -2.49 -6.83 -9.82
C TYR A 200 -1.28 -7.64 -9.30
N ILE A 201 -0.45 -7.03 -8.44
CA ILE A 201 0.72 -7.71 -7.86
C ILE A 201 0.27 -8.93 -7.05
N PHE A 202 -0.76 -8.77 -6.21
CA PHE A 202 -1.24 -9.85 -5.35
C PHE A 202 -1.79 -11.04 -6.15
N GLU A 203 -2.53 -10.79 -7.23
CA GLU A 203 -3.05 -11.83 -8.13
C GLU A 203 -1.96 -12.62 -8.85
N LYS A 204 -0.78 -12.03 -9.03
CA LYS A 204 0.39 -12.66 -9.65
C LYS A 204 1.26 -13.44 -8.67
N MET A 205 0.94 -13.44 -7.38
CA MET A 205 1.74 -14.16 -6.39
C MET A 205 1.58 -15.66 -6.58
N GLU A 206 2.71 -16.38 -6.55
CA GLU A 206 2.73 -17.83 -6.65
C GLU A 206 3.46 -18.45 -5.46
N TYR A 207 2.75 -19.30 -4.73
CA TYR A 207 3.25 -19.90 -3.49
C TYR A 207 3.60 -21.37 -3.63
N ASP A 208 4.64 -21.78 -2.92
CA ASP A 208 4.88 -23.17 -2.54
C ASP A 208 4.09 -23.45 -1.26
N TYR A 209 2.93 -24.11 -1.40
CA TYR A 209 2.07 -24.42 -0.27
C TYR A 209 2.73 -25.35 0.76
N ALA A 210 3.73 -26.16 0.38
CA ALA A 210 4.46 -26.98 1.34
C ALA A 210 5.30 -26.11 2.28
N LYS A 211 5.90 -25.02 1.78
CA LYS A 211 6.57 -24.02 2.63
C LYS A 211 5.57 -23.33 3.57
N ILE A 212 4.38 -22.99 3.09
CA ILE A 212 3.32 -22.41 3.94
C ILE A 212 2.93 -23.37 5.06
N VAL A 213 2.70 -24.65 4.75
CA VAL A 213 2.32 -25.68 5.74
C VAL A 213 3.39 -25.87 6.81
N LYS A 214 4.67 -25.84 6.42
CA LYS A 214 5.79 -25.95 7.36
C LYS A 214 5.90 -24.76 8.30
N ASP A 215 5.41 -23.60 7.90
CA ASP A 215 5.43 -22.39 8.70
C ASP A 215 4.20 -22.21 9.62
N ILE A 216 3.20 -23.09 9.52
CA ILE A 216 2.01 -23.01 10.36
C ILE A 216 2.43 -23.17 11.84
N PRO A 217 2.01 -22.26 12.74
CA PRO A 217 2.38 -22.35 14.14
C PRO A 217 2.02 -23.70 14.77
N HIS A 218 2.97 -24.31 15.51
CA HIS A 218 2.78 -25.63 16.13
C HIS A 218 1.49 -25.74 16.94
N LYS A 219 1.11 -24.69 17.68
CA LYS A 219 -0.15 -24.65 18.45
C LYS A 219 -1.39 -24.87 17.56
N GLN A 220 -1.39 -24.30 16.36
CA GLN A 220 -2.47 -24.46 15.40
C GLN A 220 -2.46 -25.87 14.80
N VAL A 221 -1.27 -26.40 14.46
CA VAL A 221 -1.10 -27.76 13.96
C VAL A 221 -1.62 -28.80 14.97
N SER A 222 -1.20 -28.73 16.23
CA SER A 222 -1.64 -29.64 17.30
C SER A 222 -3.15 -29.62 17.52
N LYS A 223 -3.80 -28.46 17.32
CA LYS A 223 -5.27 -28.36 17.40
C LYS A 223 -5.94 -29.12 16.26
N TRP A 224 -5.45 -28.96 15.03
CA TRP A 224 -6.04 -29.58 13.85
C TRP A 224 -5.79 -31.09 13.77
N GLN A 225 -4.72 -31.60 14.37
CA GLN A 225 -4.47 -33.05 14.40
C GLN A 225 -5.60 -33.85 15.06
N LYS A 226 -6.26 -33.27 16.06
CA LYS A 226 -7.41 -33.89 16.74
C LYS A 226 -8.68 -33.92 15.89
N TYR A 227 -8.69 -33.26 14.74
CA TYR A 227 -9.83 -33.22 13.84
C TYR A 227 -9.91 -34.49 12.99
N SER A 228 -11.12 -34.84 12.55
CA SER A 228 -11.30 -35.84 11.51
C SER A 228 -10.60 -35.41 10.21
N LYS A 229 -10.18 -36.37 9.37
CA LYS A 229 -9.51 -36.10 8.08
C LYS A 229 -10.26 -35.07 7.22
N LYS A 230 -11.60 -35.16 7.16
CA LYS A 230 -12.45 -34.21 6.43
C LYS A 230 -12.35 -32.79 7.00
N ARG A 231 -12.29 -32.65 8.32
CA ARG A 231 -12.18 -31.36 9.00
C ARG A 231 -10.77 -30.79 8.94
N GLN A 232 -9.73 -31.63 8.93
CA GLN A 232 -8.34 -31.20 8.66
C GLN A 232 -8.21 -30.56 7.27
N LYS A 233 -8.71 -31.24 6.22
CA LYS A 233 -8.75 -30.70 4.84
C LYS A 233 -9.39 -29.31 4.77
N ARG A 234 -10.57 -29.17 5.38
CA ARG A 234 -11.29 -27.89 5.42
C ARG A 234 -10.53 -26.80 6.19
N ALA A 235 -9.92 -27.15 7.32
CA ALA A 235 -9.19 -26.19 8.13
C ALA A 235 -7.94 -25.68 7.40
N LEU A 236 -7.16 -26.59 6.78
CA LEU A 236 -5.97 -26.22 6.02
C LEU A 236 -6.32 -25.38 4.79
N TYR A 237 -7.31 -25.81 4.00
CA TYR A 237 -7.79 -25.05 2.85
C TYR A 237 -8.25 -23.65 3.27
N SER A 238 -9.08 -23.55 4.31
CA SER A 238 -9.55 -22.27 4.83
C SER A 238 -8.41 -21.38 5.30
N TYR A 239 -7.38 -21.94 5.95
CA TYR A 239 -6.24 -21.16 6.43
C TYR A 239 -5.47 -20.53 5.27
N ILE A 240 -5.08 -21.34 4.28
CA ILE A 240 -4.32 -20.86 3.12
C ILE A 240 -5.16 -19.83 2.35
N ASN A 241 -6.42 -20.14 2.05
CA ASN A 241 -7.32 -19.27 1.30
C ASN A 241 -7.67 -17.96 2.02
N THR A 242 -7.51 -17.89 3.34
CA THR A 242 -7.76 -16.67 4.12
C THR A 242 -6.55 -15.74 4.12
N LEU A 243 -5.34 -16.31 4.19
CA LEU A 243 -4.11 -15.57 4.46
C LEU A 243 -3.26 -15.29 3.22
N TYR A 244 -3.40 -16.11 2.19
CA TYR A 244 -2.59 -16.06 0.97
C TYR A 244 -3.48 -15.89 -0.26
N GLN A 245 -2.88 -15.49 -1.38
CA GLN A 245 -3.50 -15.70 -2.68
C GLN A 245 -3.41 -17.21 -2.95
N ALA A 246 -4.57 -17.86 -3.04
CA ALA A 246 -4.63 -19.28 -3.39
C ALA A 246 -5.06 -19.40 -4.85
N ASP A 247 -4.26 -20.13 -5.63
CA ASP A 247 -4.59 -20.55 -6.98
C ASP A 247 -5.51 -21.80 -6.98
N GLU A 248 -6.05 -22.13 -8.15
CA GLU A 248 -6.96 -23.27 -8.34
C GLU A 248 -6.30 -24.62 -8.01
N THR A 249 -4.96 -24.69 -8.07
CA THR A 249 -4.19 -25.91 -7.81
C THR A 249 -4.17 -26.30 -6.34
N LEU A 250 -4.51 -25.39 -5.42
CA LEU A 250 -4.50 -25.64 -3.98
C LEU A 250 -5.33 -26.88 -3.61
N ILE A 251 -6.54 -27.02 -4.17
CA ILE A 251 -7.49 -28.09 -3.82
C ILE A 251 -6.88 -29.46 -4.08
N GLU A 252 -6.18 -29.60 -5.21
CA GLU A 252 -5.54 -30.85 -5.64
C GLU A 252 -4.34 -31.20 -4.74
N GLN A 253 -3.63 -30.20 -4.23
CA GLN A 253 -2.46 -30.37 -3.37
C GLN A 253 -2.82 -30.66 -1.90
N ILE A 254 -4.03 -30.29 -1.43
CA ILE A 254 -4.45 -30.48 -0.02
C ILE A 254 -4.16 -31.88 0.56
N PRO A 255 -4.44 -33.01 -0.15
CA PRO A 255 -4.16 -34.34 0.39
C PRO A 255 -2.68 -34.56 0.72
N GLU A 256 -1.76 -34.11 -0.13
CA GLU A 256 -0.32 -34.24 0.08
C GLU A 256 0.17 -33.30 1.18
N LEU A 257 -0.33 -32.06 1.17
CA LEU A 257 -0.04 -31.06 2.18
C LEU A 257 -0.43 -31.51 3.60
N ILE A 258 -1.51 -32.29 3.73
CA ILE A 258 -1.88 -32.91 5.01
C ILE A 258 -0.81 -33.89 5.51
N ASN A 259 -0.16 -34.64 4.63
CA ASN A 259 0.89 -35.56 5.05
C ASN A 259 2.10 -34.79 5.59
N ILE A 260 2.48 -33.68 4.95
CA ILE A 260 3.53 -32.77 5.44
C ILE A 260 3.15 -32.20 6.82
N PHE A 261 1.89 -31.78 6.96
CA PHE A 261 1.27 -31.32 8.20
C PHE A 261 1.31 -32.36 9.34
N LEU A 262 1.24 -33.66 9.04
CA LEU A 262 1.36 -34.75 10.03
C LEU A 262 2.82 -35.09 10.36
N CYS A 263 3.74 -35.00 9.39
CA CYS A 263 5.14 -35.36 9.57
C CYS A 263 5.98 -34.31 10.34
N ASN A 264 5.64 -33.01 10.27
CA ASN A 264 6.40 -31.91 10.90
C ASN A 264 6.56 -32.02 12.44
N ILE A 265 5.86 -32.93 13.11
CA ILE A 265 6.00 -33.15 14.57
C ILE A 265 7.07 -34.20 14.91
N LEU A 266 7.30 -35.20 14.04
CA LEU A 266 8.32 -36.22 14.32
C LEU A 266 9.74 -35.62 14.39
N ALA A 267 9.99 -34.52 13.69
CA ALA A 267 11.27 -33.82 13.70
C ALA A 267 11.45 -32.78 14.83
N SER A 268 10.38 -32.44 15.57
CA SER A 268 10.43 -31.50 16.71
C SER A 268 10.33 -32.21 18.08
N THR A 269 10.28 -33.55 18.06
CA THR A 269 10.27 -34.40 19.26
C THR A 269 11.57 -35.23 19.40
N ILE A 270 12.59 -34.93 18.58
CA ILE A 270 13.97 -35.44 18.66
C ILE A 270 14.85 -34.22 18.88
#